data_AF-A0A6N9RJP2-F1
#
_entry.id   AF-A0A6N9RJP2-F1
#
_cell.length_a   1.000
_cell.length_b   1.000
_cell.length_c   1.000
_cell.angle_alpha   90.00
_cell.angle_beta   90.00
_cell.angle_gamma   90.00
#
_symmetry.space_group_name_H-M   'P 1'
#
loop_
_entity.id
_entity.type
_entity.pdbx_description
1 polymer ?
#
loop_
_entity_poly.entity_id
_entity_poly.type
_entity_poly.pdbx_seq_one_letter_code
_entity_poly.pdbx_strand_id
1 'polypeptide(L)'
;MRFIVIEQASDLQALSARLLRNPAGGQAGSQELSQATLEQIRMLNPHADFQHLEAGTVLLLPEAPELKDADSQSLAGNSFEDFTTRTREGLQAVAQRMKSSAEALAADRAAVTATVKSAAVKRLIESDPLLKKQLDEAGSESSDAQKQAQEASRQLETFQKGLDVELQILRIMLE
;
A
#
# COMPACT_ATOMS: atom_id res chain seq x y z
N MET A 1 -17.53 9.93 0.31
CA MET A 1 -18.05 11.00 -0.59
C MET A 1 -17.64 10.70 -2.01
N ARG A 2 -18.48 11.04 -2.99
CA ARG A 2 -18.27 10.71 -4.40
C ARG A 2 -18.44 11.96 -5.27
N PHE A 3 -17.98 11.90 -6.50
CA PHE A 3 -18.27 12.92 -7.50
C PHE A 3 -18.65 12.30 -8.84
N ILE A 4 -19.45 13.03 -9.62
CA ILE A 4 -19.78 12.71 -11.00
C ILE A 4 -19.44 13.91 -11.87
N VAL A 5 -18.94 13.64 -13.07
CA VAL A 5 -18.79 14.66 -14.12
C VAL A 5 -19.97 14.52 -15.06
N ILE A 6 -20.70 15.62 -15.24
CA ILE A 6 -21.83 15.67 -16.18
C ILE A 6 -21.26 15.68 -17.60
N GLU A 7 -21.45 14.61 -18.36
CA GLU A 7 -20.90 14.51 -19.73
C GLU A 7 -21.77 15.20 -20.80
N GLN A 8 -23.06 15.38 -20.52
CA GLN A 8 -24.04 15.98 -21.42
C GLN A 8 -24.93 16.95 -20.64
N ALA A 9 -25.32 18.05 -21.28
CA ALA A 9 -26.22 19.02 -20.65
C ALA A 9 -27.51 18.34 -20.19
N SER A 10 -27.90 18.56 -18.94
CA SER A 10 -29.01 17.86 -18.30
C SER A 10 -29.66 18.73 -17.21
N ASP A 11 -30.78 18.25 -16.66
CA ASP A 11 -31.45 18.87 -15.51
C ASP A 11 -31.40 17.92 -14.29
N LEU A 12 -31.82 18.42 -13.13
CA LEU A 12 -31.90 17.63 -11.89
C LEU A 12 -32.73 16.35 -12.06
N GLN A 13 -33.76 16.36 -12.90
CA GLN A 13 -34.70 15.24 -13.05
C GLN A 13 -34.09 14.12 -13.90
N ALA A 14 -33.37 14.46 -14.96
CA ALA A 14 -32.57 13.54 -15.75
C ALA A 14 -31.39 13.00 -14.94
N LEU A 15 -30.76 13.85 -14.12
CA LEU A 15 -29.69 13.43 -13.22
C LEU A 15 -30.20 12.45 -12.16
N SER A 16 -31.33 12.72 -11.52
CA SER A 16 -31.87 11.82 -10.50
C SER A 16 -32.22 10.44 -11.08
N ALA A 17 -32.83 10.41 -12.27
CA ALA A 17 -33.10 9.16 -13.00
C ALA A 17 -31.83 8.37 -13.34
N ARG A 18 -30.73 9.07 -13.68
CA ARG A 18 -29.42 8.44 -13.97
C ARG A 18 -28.73 7.92 -12.71
N LEU A 19 -28.88 8.63 -11.60
CA LEU A 19 -28.23 8.32 -10.34
C LEU A 19 -28.95 7.25 -9.54
N LEU A 20 -30.22 6.94 -9.83
CA LEU A 20 -30.96 5.91 -9.12
C LEU A 20 -30.42 4.51 -9.42
N ARG A 21 -30.16 3.75 -8.35
CA ARG A 21 -29.77 2.34 -8.46
C ARG A 21 -30.99 1.49 -8.78
N ASN A 22 -31.03 0.90 -9.98
CA ASN A 22 -32.11 -0.01 -10.37
C ASN A 22 -31.93 -1.36 -9.63
N PRO A 23 -32.83 -1.77 -8.71
CA PRO A 23 -32.67 -3.04 -8.03
C PRO A 23 -32.90 -4.19 -9.04
N ALA A 24 -32.00 -5.17 -9.06
CA ALA A 24 -32.07 -6.36 -9.92
C ALA A 24 -33.22 -7.34 -9.56
N GLY A 25 -34.28 -6.86 -8.90
CA GLY A 25 -35.47 -7.62 -8.54
C GLY A 25 -36.66 -6.66 -8.52
N GLY A 26 -37.54 -6.80 -9.50
CA GLY A 26 -38.48 -5.75 -9.90
C GLY A 26 -39.46 -5.31 -8.81
N GLN A 27 -39.57 -3.99 -8.66
CA GLN A 27 -40.85 -3.27 -8.62
C GLN A 27 -40.63 -1.92 -9.32
N ALA A 28 -41.19 -1.78 -10.52
CA ALA A 28 -41.29 -0.52 -11.24
C ALA A 28 -42.37 0.35 -10.57
N GLY A 29 -42.02 1.01 -9.48
CA GLY A 29 -42.85 2.01 -8.84
C GLY A 29 -41.97 3.19 -8.46
N SER A 30 -42.04 4.27 -9.26
CA SER A 30 -41.58 5.64 -8.95
C SER A 30 -40.58 5.75 -7.79
N GLN A 31 -39.37 5.24 -7.97
CA GLN A 31 -38.28 5.51 -7.05
C GLN A 31 -37.73 6.87 -7.45
N GLU A 32 -38.08 7.90 -6.69
CA GLU A 32 -37.42 9.19 -6.73
C GLU A 32 -36.30 9.18 -5.68
N LEU A 33 -35.23 9.96 -5.91
CA LEU A 33 -34.25 10.20 -4.85
C LEU A 33 -34.97 10.80 -3.63
N SER A 34 -34.60 10.37 -2.43
CA SER A 34 -35.22 10.91 -1.22
C SER A 34 -34.99 12.44 -1.17
N GLN A 35 -35.97 13.18 -0.66
CA GLN A 35 -35.82 14.63 -0.51
C GLN A 35 -34.59 15.00 0.34
N ALA A 36 -34.27 14.17 1.35
CA ALA A 36 -33.08 14.31 2.17
C ALA A 36 -31.78 14.20 1.35
N THR A 37 -31.68 13.23 0.44
CA THR A 37 -30.51 13.07 -0.44
C THR A 37 -30.41 14.20 -1.46
N LEU A 38 -31.53 14.69 -2.00
CA LEU A 38 -31.55 15.85 -2.90
C LEU A 38 -31.09 17.13 -2.18
N GLU A 39 -31.55 17.36 -0.95
CA GLU A 39 -31.10 18.48 -0.13
C GLU A 39 -29.61 18.39 0.18
N GLN A 40 -29.10 17.19 0.50
CA GLN A 40 -27.67 16.98 0.69
C GLN A 40 -26.85 17.25 -0.57
N ILE A 41 -27.30 16.81 -1.74
CA ILE A 41 -26.63 17.11 -3.02
C ILE A 41 -26.60 18.62 -3.27
N ARG A 42 -27.70 19.34 -2.97
CA ARG A 42 -27.76 20.82 -3.08
C ARG A 42 -26.80 21.50 -2.11
N MET A 43 -26.74 21.04 -0.86
CA MET A 43 -25.81 21.58 0.14
C MET A 43 -24.34 21.33 -0.24
N LEU A 44 -24.04 20.19 -0.85
CA LEU A 44 -22.68 19.85 -1.29
C LEU A 44 -22.25 20.58 -2.56
N ASN A 45 -23.19 21.10 -3.35
CA ASN A 45 -22.90 21.79 -4.61
C ASN A 45 -23.60 23.16 -4.70
N PRO A 46 -23.24 24.13 -3.84
CA PRO A 46 -23.83 25.46 -3.89
C PRO A 46 -23.51 26.22 -5.19
N HIS A 47 -22.52 25.75 -5.96
CA HIS A 47 -22.11 26.30 -7.24
C HIS A 47 -22.89 25.76 -8.45
N ALA A 48 -23.68 24.70 -8.29
CA ALA A 48 -24.37 24.06 -9.41
C ALA A 48 -25.75 24.68 -9.66
N ASP A 49 -26.02 25.06 -10.91
CA ASP A 49 -27.39 25.35 -11.35
C ASP A 49 -28.10 24.04 -11.71
N PHE A 50 -28.93 23.56 -10.79
CA PHE A 50 -29.67 22.31 -10.96
C PHE A 50 -30.80 22.37 -12.01
N GLN A 51 -31.16 23.56 -12.50
CA GLN A 51 -32.09 23.70 -13.62
C GLN A 51 -31.40 23.52 -14.97
N HIS A 52 -30.10 23.85 -15.04
CA HIS A 52 -29.29 23.76 -16.25
C HIS A 52 -27.88 23.28 -15.89
N LEU A 53 -27.69 21.95 -15.81
CA LEU A 53 -26.38 21.35 -15.60
C LEU A 53 -25.65 21.27 -16.93
N GLU A 54 -24.61 22.07 -17.11
CA GLU A 54 -23.77 22.05 -18.30
C GLU A 54 -22.86 20.82 -18.35
N ALA A 55 -22.52 20.37 -19.55
CA ALA A 55 -21.48 19.37 -19.74
C ALA A 55 -20.14 19.87 -19.18
N GLY A 56 -19.42 19.03 -18.45
CA GLY A 56 -18.21 19.36 -17.70
C GLY A 56 -18.46 19.75 -16.24
N THR A 57 -19.70 19.93 -15.80
CA THR A 57 -20.02 20.25 -14.40
C THR A 57 -19.65 19.07 -13.50
N VAL A 58 -18.90 19.35 -12.43
CA VAL A 58 -18.55 18.36 -11.40
C VAL A 58 -19.53 18.51 -10.22
N LEU A 59 -20.23 17.41 -9.91
CA LEU A 59 -21.16 17.35 -8.79
C LEU A 59 -20.65 16.37 -7.73
N LEU A 60 -20.63 16.84 -6.49
CA LEU A 60 -20.37 16.05 -5.30
C LEU A 60 -21.65 15.31 -4.88
N LEU A 61 -21.52 14.02 -4.63
CA LEU A 61 -22.60 13.13 -4.23
C LEU A 61 -22.34 12.59 -2.82
N PRO A 62 -23.36 12.57 -1.94
CA PRO A 62 -23.27 11.87 -0.66
C PRO A 62 -23.16 10.36 -0.90
N GLU A 63 -22.67 9.62 0.09
CA GLU A 63 -22.77 8.16 0.07
C GLU A 63 -24.16 7.77 0.56
N ALA A 64 -25.05 7.44 -0.38
CA ALA A 64 -26.40 6.99 -0.09
C ALA A 64 -26.67 5.67 -0.82
N PRO A 65 -27.35 4.69 -0.18
CA PRO A 65 -27.58 3.35 -0.75
C PRO A 65 -28.46 3.35 -2.00
N GLU A 66 -29.24 4.42 -2.20
CA GLU A 66 -30.10 4.67 -3.35
C GLU A 66 -29.35 5.17 -4.59
N LEU A 67 -28.08 5.56 -4.46
CA LEU A 67 -27.26 6.06 -5.56
C LEU A 67 -26.49 4.93 -6.27
N LYS A 68 -26.45 4.99 -7.60
CA LYS A 68 -25.74 4.06 -8.47
C LYS A 68 -24.25 4.33 -8.45
N ASP A 69 -23.46 3.27 -8.23
CA ASP A 69 -22.00 3.38 -8.12
C ASP A 69 -21.29 3.54 -9.47
N ALA A 70 -21.90 3.08 -10.57
CA ALA A 70 -21.21 2.90 -11.85
C ALA A 70 -20.82 4.21 -12.56
N ASP A 71 -21.49 5.33 -12.23
CA ASP A 71 -21.33 6.61 -12.92
C ASP A 71 -20.62 7.66 -12.05
N SER A 72 -20.21 7.31 -10.82
CA SER A 72 -19.59 8.24 -9.88
C SER A 72 -18.26 7.72 -9.35
N GLN A 73 -17.26 8.59 -9.30
CA GLN A 73 -15.93 8.31 -8.78
C GLN A 73 -15.89 8.61 -7.28
N SER A 74 -15.33 7.70 -6.47
CA SER A 74 -15.13 7.96 -5.05
C SER A 74 -14.01 8.99 -4.85
N LEU A 75 -14.26 10.03 -4.07
CA LEU A 75 -13.22 10.98 -3.64
C LEU A 75 -12.21 10.32 -2.68
N ALA A 76 -12.62 9.25 -1.99
CA ALA A 76 -11.74 8.44 -1.15
C ALA A 76 -10.96 7.39 -1.97
N GLY A 77 -11.09 7.43 -3.30
CA GLY A 77 -10.69 6.41 -4.27
C GLY A 77 -9.40 5.69 -3.91
N ASN A 78 -9.46 4.34 -3.89
CA ASN A 78 -8.38 3.39 -3.72
C ASN A 78 -7.31 3.73 -2.67
N SER A 79 -7.53 4.70 -1.78
CA SER A 79 -6.47 5.24 -0.91
C SER A 79 -5.93 4.19 0.04
N PHE A 80 -6.80 3.27 0.48
CA PHE A 80 -6.42 2.09 1.22
C PHE A 80 -5.68 1.06 0.34
N GLU A 81 -6.11 0.81 -0.88
CA GLU A 81 -5.43 -0.12 -1.81
C GLU A 81 -4.06 0.41 -2.25
N ASP A 82 -3.93 1.70 -2.54
CA ASP A 82 -2.68 2.39 -2.80
C ASP A 82 -1.75 2.34 -1.58
N PHE A 83 -2.30 2.56 -0.37
CA PHE A 83 -1.54 2.43 0.87
C PHE A 83 -1.04 1.00 1.10
N THR A 84 -1.90 -0.01 0.90
CA THR A 84 -1.52 -1.42 1.05
C THR A 84 -0.44 -1.81 0.03
N THR A 85 -0.57 -1.34 -1.20
CA THR A 85 0.39 -1.59 -2.29
C THR A 85 1.74 -0.97 -1.96
N ARG A 86 1.78 0.32 -1.61
CA ARG A 86 3.02 1.01 -1.24
C ARG A 86 3.69 0.41 -0.02
N THR A 87 2.91 -0.02 0.97
CA THR A 87 3.43 -0.68 2.18
C THR A 87 4.09 -2.02 1.82
N ARG A 88 3.45 -2.84 0.96
CA ARG A 88 4.02 -4.11 0.49
C ARG A 88 5.29 -3.90 -0.33
N GLU A 89 5.26 -2.97 -1.28
CA GLU A 89 6.41 -2.65 -2.13
C GLU A 89 7.60 -2.16 -1.30
N GLY A 90 7.35 -1.26 -0.33
CA GLY A 90 8.37 -0.77 0.59
C GLY A 90 9.00 -1.89 1.42
N LEU A 91 8.17 -2.79 1.97
CA LEU A 91 8.66 -3.90 2.78
C LEU A 91 9.45 -4.91 1.93
N GLN A 92 8.99 -5.21 0.72
CA GLN A 92 9.69 -6.07 -0.23
C GLN A 92 11.05 -5.46 -0.65
N ALA A 93 11.10 -4.15 -0.87
CA ALA A 93 12.34 -3.45 -1.20
C ALA A 93 13.35 -3.52 -0.04
N VAL A 94 12.89 -3.39 1.22
CA VAL A 94 13.74 -3.55 2.41
C VAL A 94 14.27 -4.98 2.51
N ALA A 95 13.40 -5.99 2.35
CA ALA A 95 13.80 -7.40 2.38
C ALA A 95 14.86 -7.71 1.30
N GLN A 96 14.67 -7.22 0.08
CA GLN A 96 15.61 -7.40 -1.02
C GLN A 96 16.96 -6.71 -0.74
N ARG A 97 16.95 -5.52 -0.15
CA ARG A 97 18.17 -4.80 0.24
C ARG A 97 18.93 -5.53 1.35
N MET A 98 18.22 -6.11 2.33
CA MET A 98 18.86 -6.91 3.37
C MET A 98 19.47 -8.19 2.81
N LYS A 99 18.77 -8.89 1.92
CA LYS A 99 19.29 -10.09 1.27
C LYS A 99 20.57 -9.82 0.48
N SER A 100 20.54 -8.81 -0.39
CA SER A 100 21.72 -8.41 -1.18
C SER A 100 22.88 -7.95 -0.30
N SER A 101 22.62 -7.21 0.77
CA SER A 101 23.64 -6.83 1.75
C SER A 101 24.27 -8.04 2.45
N ALA A 102 23.45 -9.03 2.86
CA ALA A 102 23.94 -10.25 3.48
C ALA A 102 24.81 -11.09 2.52
N GLU A 103 24.42 -11.17 1.25
CA GLU A 103 25.20 -11.85 0.20
C GLU A 103 26.54 -11.14 -0.06
N ALA A 104 26.54 -9.80 -0.14
CA ALA A 104 27.77 -9.01 -0.28
C ALA A 104 28.72 -9.20 0.90
N LEU A 105 28.21 -9.12 2.14
CA LEU A 105 29.00 -9.37 3.34
C LEU A 105 29.57 -10.79 3.38
N ALA A 106 28.80 -11.79 2.92
CA ALA A 106 29.29 -13.16 2.83
C ALA A 106 30.43 -13.30 1.81
N ALA A 107 30.32 -12.64 0.66
CA ALA A 107 31.37 -12.61 -0.37
C ALA A 107 32.65 -11.91 0.14
N ASP A 108 32.51 -10.75 0.79
CA ASP A 108 33.63 -10.01 1.38
C ASP A 108 34.36 -10.85 2.43
N ARG A 109 33.62 -11.55 3.29
CA ARG A 109 34.21 -12.47 4.28
C ARG A 109 34.96 -13.61 3.64
N ALA A 110 34.43 -14.19 2.56
CA ALA A 110 35.12 -15.25 1.85
C ALA A 110 36.45 -14.74 1.27
N ALA A 111 36.45 -13.54 0.69
CA ALA A 111 37.66 -12.89 0.16
C ALA A 111 38.68 -12.57 1.28
N VAL A 112 38.23 -12.02 2.40
CA VAL A 112 39.09 -11.73 3.57
C VAL A 112 39.68 -13.04 4.12
N THR A 113 38.85 -14.07 4.31
CA THR A 113 39.30 -15.39 4.80
C THR A 113 40.32 -16.03 3.86
N ALA A 114 40.12 -15.93 2.54
CA ALA A 114 41.09 -16.42 1.56
C ALA A 114 42.43 -15.66 1.67
N THR A 115 42.37 -14.33 1.84
CA THR A 115 43.55 -13.48 2.00
C THR A 115 44.31 -13.80 3.29
N VAL A 116 43.59 -13.97 4.40
CA VAL A 116 44.15 -14.37 5.70
C VAL A 116 44.82 -15.74 5.64
N LYS A 117 44.25 -16.67 4.87
CA LYS A 117 44.82 -18.01 4.68
C LYS A 117 46.02 -18.05 3.74
N SER A 118 46.37 -16.95 3.08
CA SER A 118 47.55 -16.87 2.22
C SER A 118 48.84 -17.12 3.01
N ALA A 119 49.86 -17.66 2.34
CA ALA A 119 51.11 -18.03 2.99
C ALA A 119 51.86 -16.83 3.61
N ALA A 120 51.73 -15.64 3.03
CA ALA A 120 52.34 -14.42 3.54
C ALA A 120 51.69 -13.97 4.86
N VAL A 121 50.36 -13.97 4.91
CA VAL A 121 49.61 -13.54 6.10
C VAL A 121 49.71 -14.59 7.22
N LYS A 122 49.70 -15.89 6.89
CA LYS A 122 49.92 -16.95 7.88
C LYS A 122 51.24 -16.81 8.63
N ARG A 123 52.34 -16.55 7.91
CA ARG A 123 53.66 -16.34 8.55
C ARG A 123 53.64 -15.13 9.48
N LEU A 124 52.95 -14.06 9.10
CA LEU A 124 52.79 -12.87 9.94
C LEU A 124 51.99 -13.18 11.22
N ILE A 125 50.90 -13.92 11.09
CA ILE A 125 50.06 -14.37 12.23
C ILE A 125 50.84 -15.30 13.16
N GLU A 126 51.67 -16.19 12.61
CA GLU A 126 52.52 -17.09 13.41
C GLU A 126 53.62 -16.32 14.15
N SER A 127 54.11 -15.21 13.59
CA SER A 127 55.10 -14.34 14.23
C SER A 127 54.52 -13.38 15.27
N ASP A 128 53.21 -13.12 15.25
CA ASP A 128 52.54 -12.19 16.17
C ASP A 128 51.25 -12.79 16.78
N PRO A 129 51.33 -13.29 18.03
CA PRO A 129 50.19 -13.83 18.75
C PRO A 129 49.04 -12.84 18.99
N LEU A 130 49.33 -11.53 19.08
CA LEU A 130 48.28 -10.51 19.27
C LEU A 130 47.44 -10.36 18.00
N LEU A 131 48.08 -10.37 16.82
CA LEU A 131 47.38 -10.35 15.54
C LEU A 131 46.48 -11.58 15.39
N LYS A 132 46.94 -12.77 15.80
CA LYS A 132 46.12 -13.99 15.79
C LYS A 132 44.84 -13.81 16.61
N LYS A 133 44.97 -13.30 17.84
CA LYS A 133 43.83 -13.08 18.74
C LYS A 133 42.82 -12.08 18.17
N GLN A 134 43.29 -10.97 17.60
CA GLN A 134 42.41 -9.98 16.95
C GLN A 134 41.65 -10.57 15.76
N LEU A 135 42.29 -11.46 15.01
CA LEU A 135 41.68 -12.13 13.86
C LEU A 135 40.61 -13.15 14.28
N ASP A 136 40.86 -13.88 15.36
CA ASP A 136 39.90 -14.80 15.96
C ASP A 136 38.69 -14.04 16.54
N GLU A 137 38.91 -12.92 17.23
CA GLU A 137 37.86 -12.03 17.75
C GLU A 137 37.01 -11.45 16.62
N ALA A 138 37.64 -10.86 15.59
CA ALA A 138 36.95 -10.35 14.41
C ALA A 138 36.17 -11.46 13.68
N GLY A 139 36.70 -12.69 13.63
CA GLY A 139 36.00 -13.84 13.08
C GLY A 139 34.74 -14.22 13.88
N SER A 140 34.81 -14.15 15.21
CA SER A 140 33.68 -14.40 16.10
C SER A 140 32.59 -13.34 15.96
N GLU A 141 32.95 -12.06 16.05
CA GLU A 141 32.01 -10.94 15.88
C GLU A 141 31.32 -10.99 14.53
N SER A 142 32.08 -11.31 13.49
CA SER A 142 31.58 -11.52 12.14
C SER A 142 30.55 -12.65 12.12
N SER A 143 30.86 -13.84 12.65
CA SER A 143 29.91 -14.95 12.76
C SER A 143 28.61 -14.54 13.46
N ASP A 144 28.69 -13.82 14.58
CA ASP A 144 27.52 -13.41 15.35
C ASP A 144 26.67 -12.37 14.60
N ALA A 145 27.30 -11.40 13.94
CA ALA A 145 26.60 -10.45 13.07
C ALA A 145 25.83 -11.15 11.94
N GLN A 146 26.33 -12.27 11.42
CA GLN A 146 25.64 -13.04 10.39
C GLN A 146 24.42 -13.78 10.93
N LYS A 147 24.52 -14.35 12.14
CA LYS A 147 23.35 -14.96 12.80
C LYS A 147 22.27 -13.91 13.05
N GLN A 148 22.64 -12.74 13.58
CA GLN A 148 21.71 -11.64 13.80
C GLN A 148 21.05 -11.17 12.49
N ALA A 149 21.80 -11.08 11.40
CA ALA A 149 21.24 -10.73 10.09
C ALA A 149 20.24 -11.79 9.58
N GLN A 150 20.53 -13.08 9.78
CA GLN A 150 19.60 -14.17 9.43
C GLN A 150 18.34 -14.16 10.29
N GLU A 151 18.46 -13.90 11.59
CA GLU A 151 17.32 -13.76 12.50
C GLU A 151 16.45 -12.56 12.12
N ALA A 152 17.05 -11.41 11.84
CA ALA A 152 16.34 -10.22 11.38
C ALA A 152 15.60 -10.48 10.06
N SER A 153 16.19 -11.23 9.13
CA SER A 153 15.53 -11.64 7.88
C SER A 153 14.29 -12.50 8.16
N ARG A 154 14.38 -13.48 9.08
CA ARG A 154 13.23 -14.32 9.46
C ARG A 154 12.14 -13.53 10.17
N GLN A 155 12.53 -12.57 11.00
CA GLN A 155 11.60 -11.66 11.67
C GLN A 155 10.85 -10.78 10.67
N LEU A 156 11.54 -10.25 9.66
CA LEU A 156 10.90 -9.50 8.57
C LEU A 156 9.92 -10.34 7.75
N GLU A 157 10.26 -11.59 7.42
CA GLU A 157 9.33 -12.50 6.74
C GLU A 157 8.08 -12.77 7.59
N THR A 158 8.26 -12.95 8.90
CA THR A 158 7.15 -13.16 9.84
C THR A 158 6.28 -11.91 9.94
N PHE A 159 6.91 -10.73 10.06
CA PHE A 159 6.23 -9.44 10.09
C PHE A 159 5.44 -9.20 8.80
N GLN A 160 6.02 -9.48 7.63
CA GLN A 160 5.35 -9.35 6.33
C GLN A 160 4.06 -10.20 6.27
N LYS A 161 4.14 -11.46 6.70
CA LYS A 161 2.95 -12.33 6.77
C LYS A 161 1.90 -11.82 7.75
N GLY A 162 2.31 -11.33 8.92
CA GLY A 162 1.38 -10.75 9.90
C GLY A 162 0.71 -9.49 9.38
N LEU A 163 1.46 -8.62 8.70
CA LEU A 163 0.95 -7.40 8.11
C LEU A 163 -0.07 -7.69 7.00
N ASP A 164 0.13 -8.71 6.18
CA ASP A 164 -0.87 -9.12 5.18
C ASP A 164 -2.20 -9.57 5.80
N VAL A 165 -2.15 -10.27 6.95
CA VAL A 165 -3.36 -10.66 7.70
C VAL A 165 -4.07 -9.43 8.28
N GLU A 166 -3.33 -8.52 8.92
CA GLU A 166 -3.89 -7.29 9.49
C GLU A 166 -4.51 -6.38 8.41
N LEU A 167 -3.85 -6.24 7.26
CA LEU A 167 -4.40 -5.48 6.13
C LEU A 167 -5.69 -6.11 5.57
N GLN A 168 -5.81 -7.44 5.57
CA GLN A 168 -7.06 -8.10 5.20
C GLN A 168 -8.18 -7.85 6.22
N ILE A 169 -7.87 -7.90 7.52
CA ILE A 169 -8.84 -7.59 8.58
C ILE A 169 -9.34 -6.15 8.43
N LEU A 170 -8.43 -5.19 8.24
CA LEU A 170 -8.78 -3.79 8.04
C LEU A 170 -9.64 -3.57 6.79
N ARG A 171 -9.38 -4.31 5.70
CA ARG A 171 -10.23 -4.27 4.51
C ARG A 171 -11.66 -4.69 4.84
N ILE A 172 -11.84 -5.80 5.55
CA ILE A 172 -13.17 -6.31 5.93
C ILE A 172 -13.90 -5.33 6.85
N MET A 173 -13.18 -4.59 7.70
CA MET A 173 -13.80 -3.58 8.58
C MET A 173 -14.22 -2.28 7.87
N LEU A 174 -13.63 -2.00 6.70
CA LEU A 174 -13.90 -0.79 5.91
C LEU A 174 -14.97 -1.02 4.82
N GLU A 175 -15.33 -2.28 4.54
CA GLU A 175 -16.42 -2.70 3.64
C GLU A 175 -17.73 -2.92 4.41
#